data_AF-A0A0C9TGI8-F1
#
_entry.id   AF-A0A0C9TGI8-F1
#
_cell.length_a   1.000
_cell.length_b   1.000
_cell.length_c   1.000
_cell.angle_alpha   90.00
_cell.angle_beta   90.00
_cell.angle_gamma   90.00
#
_symmetry.space_group_name_H-M   'P 1'
#
loop_
_entity.id
_entity.type
_entity.pdbx_description
1 polymer ?
#
loop_
_entity_poly.entity_id
_entity_poly.type
_entity_poly.pdbx_seq_one_letter_code
_entity_poly.pdbx_strand_id
1 'polypeptide(L)'
;MIDDFSRKANQYLAEDILVGQGNTNSDWHDVELGDEAILPLPSNISADQCRDHGVGYLVDDELKLRQGQANDALHNIQINLGHRSFLYRTVVHQAKHSQHKKSRAWDAVHQVNTVLNVHTAIYRRCRKVMIALGASSVLLQRYQELKEEHLQSKTIEIDPSVTGMHGENLPWFWTMNADLQAGNWMSEFLRVKFHRAKANVDRCTEEVALLKMEM
;
A
#
# COMPACT_ATOMS: atom_id res chain seq x y z
N MET A 1 21.27 26.84 0.48
CA MET A 1 21.42 26.09 1.75
C MET A 1 20.24 25.12 1.95
N ILE A 2 19.79 24.45 0.89
CA ILE A 2 18.62 23.52 0.86
C ILE A 2 19.06 22.11 0.39
N ASP A 3 20.33 21.98 -0.02
CA ASP A 3 20.82 20.80 -0.77
C ASP A 3 21.21 19.61 0.12
N ASP A 4 21.51 19.86 1.40
CA ASP A 4 22.02 18.82 2.30
C ASP A 4 20.89 17.97 2.91
N PHE A 5 19.71 18.57 3.11
CA PHE A 5 18.53 17.87 3.60
C PHE A 5 17.95 16.93 2.55
N SER A 6 17.86 17.38 1.29
CA SER A 6 17.42 16.53 0.17
C SER A 6 18.42 15.40 -0.12
N ARG A 7 19.72 15.65 0.06
CA ARG A 7 20.77 14.63 -0.09
C ARG A 7 20.69 13.57 1.01
N LYS A 8 20.52 13.97 2.27
CA LYS A 8 20.29 13.04 3.39
C LYS A 8 18.98 12.27 3.26
N ALA A 9 17.87 12.93 2.88
CA ALA A 9 16.60 12.25 2.65
C ALA A 9 16.70 11.17 1.56
N ASN A 10 17.42 11.46 0.47
CA ASN A 10 17.69 10.47 -0.58
C ASN A 10 18.61 9.34 -0.10
N GLN A 11 19.54 9.62 0.82
CA GLN A 11 20.41 8.61 1.42
C GLN A 11 19.62 7.66 2.34
N TYR A 12 18.74 8.18 3.20
CA TYR A 12 17.84 7.37 4.03
C TYR A 12 16.84 6.54 3.21
N LEU A 13 16.34 7.08 2.10
CA LEU A 13 15.46 6.35 1.19
C LEU A 13 16.19 5.25 0.40
N ALA A 14 17.50 5.41 0.12
CA ALA A 14 18.31 4.43 -0.59
C ALA A 14 18.81 3.28 0.30
N GLU A 15 19.06 3.54 1.59
CA GLU A 15 19.57 2.55 2.54
C GLU A 15 18.47 1.53 2.95
N ASP A 16 17.21 1.94 3.08
CA ASP A 16 16.07 1.04 3.34
C ASP A 16 15.70 0.15 2.12
N ILE A 17 16.21 0.47 0.93
CA ILE A 17 15.97 -0.30 -0.30
C ILE A 17 16.91 -1.51 -0.43
N LEU A 18 18.00 -1.56 0.35
CA LEU A 18 19.02 -2.61 0.22
C LEU A 18 18.81 -3.85 1.11
N VAL A 19 17.69 -3.95 1.84
CA VAL A 19 17.34 -5.18 2.59
C VAL A 19 16.57 -6.20 1.72
N GLY A 20 16.30 -5.90 0.45
CA GLY A 20 15.54 -6.77 -0.44
C GLY A 20 16.19 -7.01 -1.80
N GLN A 21 17.49 -7.32 -1.87
CA GLN A 21 18.06 -7.86 -3.11
C GLN A 21 17.68 -9.34 -3.26
N GLY A 22 16.41 -9.59 -3.55
CA GLY A 22 15.91 -10.81 -4.15
C GLY A 22 15.56 -10.52 -5.60
N ASN A 23 16.41 -10.97 -6.52
CA ASN A 23 16.08 -11.11 -7.93
C ASN A 23 14.79 -11.94 -8.07
N THR A 24 13.76 -11.42 -8.71
CA THR A 24 13.11 -12.05 -9.88
C THR A 24 11.83 -11.31 -10.25
N ASN A 25 11.64 -11.25 -11.57
CA ASN A 25 10.45 -10.87 -12.31
C ASN A 25 9.25 -11.73 -11.87
N SER A 26 8.65 -11.45 -10.71
CA SER A 26 7.44 -12.12 -10.23
C SER A 26 6.25 -11.47 -10.91
N ASP A 27 5.80 -12.14 -11.95
CA ASP A 27 4.46 -12.04 -12.49
C ASP A 27 3.47 -12.40 -11.36
N TRP A 28 2.81 -11.39 -10.80
CA TRP A 28 1.87 -11.57 -9.66
C TRP A 28 0.54 -12.21 -10.08
N HIS A 29 0.46 -12.76 -11.29
CA HIS A 29 -0.78 -13.36 -11.78
C HIS A 29 -1.07 -14.73 -11.19
N ASP A 30 -0.06 -15.50 -10.74
CA ASP A 30 -0.28 -16.83 -10.14
C ASP A 30 0.75 -17.13 -9.03
N VAL A 31 0.60 -16.51 -7.86
CA VAL A 31 1.23 -17.06 -6.65
C VAL A 31 0.36 -18.22 -6.18
N GLU A 32 0.66 -19.42 -6.65
CA GLU A 32 0.18 -20.66 -6.02
C GLU A 32 0.72 -20.68 -4.58
N LEU A 33 -0.15 -20.40 -3.61
CA LEU A 33 0.13 -20.65 -2.19
C LEU A 33 0.36 -22.16 -2.03
N GLY A 34 1.61 -22.60 -1.97
CA GLY A 34 1.94 -23.99 -1.63
C GLY A 34 1.47 -24.31 -0.22
N ASP A 35 0.75 -25.42 -0.04
CA ASP A 35 0.37 -26.15 1.19
C ASP A 35 0.27 -25.35 2.52
N GLU A 36 -0.08 -24.08 2.47
CA GLU A 36 -0.34 -23.25 3.63
C GLU A 36 -1.70 -23.66 4.17
N ALA A 37 -1.74 -24.04 5.45
CA ALA A 37 -2.98 -24.39 6.12
C ALA A 37 -4.00 -23.27 5.93
N ILE A 38 -4.97 -23.50 5.03
CA ILE A 38 -6.00 -22.52 4.72
C ILE A 38 -6.76 -22.26 6.01
N LEU A 39 -6.63 -21.03 6.54
CA LEU A 39 -7.36 -20.64 7.73
C LEU A 39 -8.86 -20.88 7.49
N PRO A 40 -9.57 -21.54 8.42
CA PRO A 40 -11.00 -21.84 8.30
C PRO A 40 -11.83 -20.57 8.52
N LEU A 41 -11.69 -19.62 7.60
CA LEU A 41 -12.47 -18.39 7.59
C LEU A 41 -13.87 -18.67 7.01
N PRO A 42 -14.91 -17.94 7.44
CA PRO A 42 -16.25 -18.02 6.86
C PRO A 42 -16.27 -17.94 5.32
N SER A 43 -15.38 -17.14 4.72
CA SER A 43 -15.21 -17.06 3.26
C SER A 43 -14.83 -18.38 2.58
N ASN A 44 -14.23 -19.31 3.32
CA ASN A 44 -13.71 -20.58 2.82
C ASN A 44 -14.64 -21.76 3.17
N ILE A 45 -15.48 -21.62 4.20
CA ILE A 45 -16.41 -22.66 4.68
C ILE A 45 -17.83 -22.47 4.12
N SER A 46 -18.11 -21.32 3.47
CA SER A 46 -19.42 -20.85 3.01
C SER A 46 -20.31 -20.30 4.14
N ALA A 47 -20.97 -19.18 3.85
CA ALA A 47 -21.78 -18.46 4.84
C ALA A 47 -22.98 -19.28 5.33
N ASP A 48 -23.55 -20.15 4.49
CA ASP A 48 -24.69 -20.99 4.84
C ASP A 48 -24.30 -22.09 5.82
N GLN A 49 -23.14 -22.75 5.61
CA GLN A 49 -22.60 -23.70 6.58
C GLN A 49 -22.29 -23.02 7.93
N CYS A 50 -21.77 -21.79 7.92
CA CYS A 50 -21.56 -21.04 9.16
C CYS A 50 -22.88 -20.79 9.92
N ARG A 51 -23.99 -20.53 9.20
CA ARG A 51 -25.31 -20.38 9.83
C ARG A 51 -25.84 -21.70 10.37
N ASP A 52 -25.71 -22.78 9.61
CA ASP A 52 -26.15 -24.12 10.01
C ASP A 52 -25.41 -24.62 11.27
N HIS A 53 -24.15 -24.23 11.43
CA HIS A 53 -23.34 -24.54 12.61
C HIS A 53 -23.50 -23.55 13.78
N GLY A 54 -24.42 -22.58 13.68
CA GLY A 54 -24.66 -21.59 14.74
C GLY A 54 -23.54 -20.56 14.93
N VAL A 55 -22.59 -20.49 14.00
CA VAL A 55 -21.45 -19.55 13.99
C VAL A 55 -21.62 -18.42 12.98
N GLY A 56 -22.87 -18.09 12.63
CA GLY A 56 -23.19 -17.04 11.66
C GLY A 56 -22.62 -15.66 12.02
N TYR A 57 -22.43 -15.36 13.31
CA TYR A 57 -21.80 -14.12 13.77
C TYR A 57 -20.36 -13.94 13.26
N LEU A 58 -19.64 -15.04 12.99
CA LEU A 58 -18.28 -14.97 12.42
C LEU A 58 -18.27 -14.37 11.02
N VAL A 59 -19.36 -14.49 10.26
CA VAL A 59 -19.49 -13.86 8.94
C VAL A 59 -19.43 -12.34 9.09
N ASP A 60 -20.11 -11.79 10.09
CA ASP A 60 -20.12 -10.34 10.36
C ASP A 60 -18.75 -9.85 10.83
N ASP A 61 -18.06 -10.64 11.66
CA ASP A 61 -16.72 -10.30 12.14
C ASP A 61 -15.66 -10.41 11.04
N GLU A 62 -15.73 -11.43 10.17
CA GLU A 62 -14.87 -11.48 8.99
C GLU A 62 -15.15 -10.27 8.08
N LEU A 63 -16.41 -9.89 7.90
CA LEU A 63 -16.75 -8.73 7.07
C LEU A 63 -16.11 -7.45 7.61
N LYS A 64 -16.15 -7.21 8.93
CA LYS A 64 -15.42 -6.08 9.57
C LYS A 64 -13.90 -6.19 9.36
N LEU A 65 -13.33 -7.39 9.50
CA LEU A 65 -11.92 -7.62 9.25
C LEU A 65 -11.54 -7.26 7.81
N ARG A 66 -12.32 -7.69 6.82
CA ARG A 66 -12.10 -7.35 5.41
C ARG A 66 -12.23 -5.85 5.16
N GLN A 67 -13.13 -5.14 5.85
CA GLN A 67 -13.22 -3.68 5.77
C GLN A 67 -11.93 -3.00 6.25
N GLY A 68 -11.38 -3.46 7.39
CA GLY A 68 -10.09 -2.98 7.90
C GLY A 68 -8.97 -3.21 6.89
N GLN A 69 -8.84 -4.45 6.40
CA GLN A 69 -7.83 -4.81 5.38
C GLN A 69 -7.97 -3.99 4.09
N ALA A 70 -9.21 -3.76 3.64
CA ALA A 70 -9.48 -2.95 2.46
C ALA A 70 -9.08 -1.47 2.68
N ASN A 71 -9.38 -0.90 3.84
CA ASN A 71 -8.98 0.46 4.20
C ASN A 71 -7.46 0.61 4.23
N ASP A 72 -6.76 -0.33 4.87
CA ASP A 72 -5.29 -0.33 4.93
C ASP A 72 -4.68 -0.47 3.53
N ALA A 73 -5.23 -1.35 2.70
CA ALA A 73 -4.78 -1.51 1.32
C ALA A 73 -4.97 -0.23 0.50
N LEU A 74 -6.14 0.41 0.59
CA LEU A 74 -6.42 1.69 -0.09
C LEU A 74 -5.50 2.81 0.39
N HIS A 75 -5.26 2.92 1.70
CA HIS A 75 -4.33 3.90 2.25
C HIS A 75 -2.90 3.70 1.73
N ASN A 76 -2.41 2.46 1.72
CA ASN A 76 -1.10 2.16 1.15
C ASN A 76 -1.05 2.43 -0.37
N ILE A 77 -2.13 2.17 -1.11
CA ILE A 77 -2.21 2.50 -2.55
C ILE A 77 -2.04 4.02 -2.74
N GLN A 78 -2.74 4.85 -1.97
CA GLN A 78 -2.62 6.32 -2.04
C GLN A 78 -1.17 6.77 -1.78
N ILE A 79 -0.56 6.27 -0.71
CA ILE A 79 0.82 6.57 -0.33
C ILE A 79 1.80 6.17 -1.44
N ASN A 80 1.66 4.98 -2.01
CA ASN A 80 2.54 4.48 -3.06
C ASN A 80 2.35 5.24 -4.40
N LEU A 81 1.11 5.61 -4.75
CA LEU A 81 0.85 6.44 -5.93
C LEU A 81 1.53 7.81 -5.79
N GLY A 82 1.40 8.45 -4.62
CA GLY A 82 2.10 9.68 -4.32
C GLY A 82 3.61 9.52 -4.45
N HIS A 83 4.20 8.52 -3.76
CA HIS A 83 5.64 8.27 -3.79
C HIS A 83 6.15 8.05 -5.21
N ARG A 84 5.40 7.29 -6.03
CA ARG A 84 5.72 7.07 -7.44
C ARG A 84 5.75 8.37 -8.24
N SER A 85 4.76 9.25 -8.06
CA SER A 85 4.75 10.57 -8.72
C SER A 85 5.92 11.44 -8.29
N PHE A 86 6.26 11.43 -7.00
CA PHE A 86 7.46 12.11 -6.52
C PHE A 86 8.72 11.58 -7.21
N LEU A 87 8.91 10.25 -7.30
CA LEU A 87 10.07 9.66 -7.99
C LEU A 87 10.14 10.06 -9.47
N TYR A 88 9.00 10.14 -10.17
CA TYR A 88 8.98 10.64 -11.54
C TYR A 88 9.50 12.07 -11.62
N ARG A 89 8.99 12.96 -10.75
CA ARG A 89 9.34 14.39 -10.69
C ARG A 89 10.79 14.64 -10.29
N THR A 90 11.30 13.95 -9.28
CA THR A 90 12.60 14.24 -8.69
C THR A 90 13.71 13.37 -9.26
N VAL A 91 13.52 12.06 -9.37
CA VAL A 91 14.60 11.14 -9.73
C VAL A 91 14.64 10.88 -11.24
N VAL A 92 13.51 10.53 -11.84
CA VAL A 92 13.45 10.17 -13.28
C VAL A 92 13.74 11.38 -14.16
N HIS A 93 13.12 12.53 -13.88
CA HIS A 93 13.34 13.75 -14.67
C HIS A 93 14.77 14.32 -14.54
N GLN A 94 15.44 14.16 -13.40
CA GLN A 94 16.81 14.62 -13.19
C GLN A 94 17.86 13.67 -13.78
N ALA A 95 17.51 12.42 -14.05
CA ALA A 95 18.42 11.39 -14.55
C ALA A 95 18.69 11.45 -16.07
N LYS A 96 18.20 12.46 -16.79
CA LYS A 96 18.28 12.57 -18.27
C LYS A 96 19.67 12.36 -18.87
N HIS A 97 20.72 12.80 -18.17
CA HIS A 97 22.08 12.88 -18.72
C HIS A 97 23.00 11.73 -18.29
N SER A 98 22.49 10.71 -17.59
CA SER A 98 23.31 9.56 -17.17
C SER A 98 22.52 8.27 -17.21
N GLN A 99 23.03 7.30 -17.98
CA GLN A 99 22.39 5.99 -18.12
C GLN A 99 22.31 5.23 -16.80
N HIS A 100 23.36 5.27 -15.97
CA HIS A 100 23.35 4.64 -14.66
C HIS A 100 22.31 5.29 -13.73
N LYS A 101 22.23 6.63 -13.69
CA LYS A 101 21.22 7.33 -12.90
C LYS A 101 19.80 7.02 -13.40
N LYS A 102 19.62 6.89 -14.72
CA LYS A 102 18.33 6.52 -15.32
C LYS A 102 17.92 5.11 -14.89
N SER A 103 18.82 4.13 -14.97
CA SER A 103 18.56 2.76 -14.51
C SER A 103 18.11 2.76 -13.04
N ARG A 104 18.88 3.41 -12.16
CA ARG A 104 18.54 3.51 -10.73
C ARG A 104 17.19 4.19 -10.47
N ALA A 105 16.87 5.24 -11.24
CA ALA A 105 15.59 5.92 -11.14
C ALA A 105 14.42 4.98 -11.49
N TRP A 106 14.57 4.19 -12.56
CA TRP A 106 13.57 3.20 -12.95
C TRP A 106 13.49 2.03 -11.98
N ASP A 107 14.61 1.55 -11.43
CA ASP A 107 14.63 0.52 -10.39
C ASP A 107 13.79 0.95 -9.18
N ALA A 108 13.95 2.19 -8.72
CA ALA A 108 13.14 2.75 -7.61
C ALA A 108 11.64 2.81 -7.96
N VAL A 109 11.29 3.23 -9.18
CA VAL A 109 9.90 3.25 -9.64
C VAL A 109 9.32 1.83 -9.71
N HIS A 110 10.10 0.85 -10.18
CA HIS A 110 9.68 -0.55 -10.24
C HIS A 110 9.40 -1.12 -8.85
N GLN A 111 10.25 -0.83 -7.86
CA GLN A 111 10.01 -1.27 -6.48
C GLN A 111 8.70 -0.72 -5.91
N VAL A 112 8.41 0.56 -6.13
CA VAL A 112 7.13 1.16 -5.70
C VAL A 112 5.95 0.51 -6.43
N ASN A 113 6.08 0.22 -7.72
CA ASN A 113 5.05 -0.50 -8.48
C ASN A 113 4.80 -1.91 -7.94
N THR A 114 5.85 -2.64 -7.55
CA THR A 114 5.69 -3.98 -6.94
C THR A 114 4.86 -3.90 -5.66
N VAL A 115 5.19 -2.97 -4.77
CA VAL A 115 4.44 -2.78 -3.51
C VAL A 115 2.99 -2.32 -3.78
N LEU A 116 2.80 -1.43 -4.76
CA LEU A 116 1.47 -0.99 -5.18
C LEU A 116 0.61 -2.15 -5.72
N ASN A 117 1.20 -3.05 -6.51
CA ASN A 117 0.52 -4.22 -7.06
C ASN A 117 0.08 -5.19 -5.95
N VAL A 118 0.92 -5.41 -4.93
CA VAL A 118 0.56 -6.22 -3.76
C VAL A 118 -0.66 -5.65 -3.05
N HIS A 119 -0.68 -4.36 -2.72
CA HIS A 119 -1.84 -3.75 -2.06
C HIS A 119 -3.09 -3.73 -2.94
N THR A 120 -2.92 -3.57 -4.26
CA THR A 120 -4.00 -3.69 -5.24
C THR A 120 -4.61 -5.10 -5.22
N ALA A 121 -3.79 -6.14 -5.18
CA ALA A 121 -4.23 -7.54 -5.10
C ALA A 121 -4.98 -7.81 -3.79
N ILE A 122 -4.44 -7.34 -2.65
CA ILE A 122 -5.09 -7.46 -1.32
C ILE A 122 -6.47 -6.80 -1.35
N TYR A 123 -6.57 -5.57 -1.86
CA TYR A 123 -7.85 -4.87 -1.96
C TYR A 123 -8.86 -5.64 -2.82
N ARG A 124 -8.44 -6.10 -4.00
CA ARG A 124 -9.28 -6.89 -4.92
C ARG A 124 -9.76 -8.18 -4.26
N ARG A 125 -8.88 -8.87 -3.50
CA ARG A 125 -9.25 -10.07 -2.75
C ARG A 125 -10.27 -9.75 -1.66
N CYS A 126 -10.07 -8.70 -0.88
CA CYS A 126 -11.00 -8.28 0.17
C CYS A 126 -12.39 -7.99 -0.41
N ARG A 127 -12.46 -7.24 -1.52
CA ARG A 127 -13.73 -6.94 -2.20
C ARG A 127 -14.44 -8.21 -2.70
N LYS A 128 -13.71 -9.16 -3.30
CA LYS A 128 -14.27 -10.45 -3.72
C LYS A 128 -14.87 -11.21 -2.54
N VAL A 129 -14.17 -11.24 -1.40
CA VAL A 129 -14.67 -11.88 -0.18
C VAL A 129 -15.90 -11.16 0.36
N MET A 130 -15.92 -9.83 0.42
CA MET A 130 -17.10 -9.07 0.86
C MET A 130 -18.35 -9.37 0.02
N ILE A 131 -18.19 -9.53 -1.30
CA ILE A 131 -19.28 -9.93 -2.19
C ILE A 131 -19.76 -11.34 -1.85
N ALA A 132 -18.83 -12.29 -1.66
CA ALA A 132 -19.15 -13.68 -1.32
C ALA A 132 -19.85 -13.83 0.04
N LEU A 133 -19.50 -12.99 1.02
CA LEU A 133 -20.14 -12.97 2.35
C LEU A 133 -21.51 -12.25 2.35
N GLY A 134 -21.96 -11.69 1.22
CA GLY A 134 -23.24 -11.02 1.12
C GLY A 134 -23.26 -9.61 1.72
N ALA A 135 -22.16 -8.86 1.58
CA ALA A 135 -22.10 -7.49 2.08
C ALA A 135 -23.20 -6.59 1.50
N SER A 136 -23.64 -5.62 2.29
CA SER A 136 -24.72 -4.70 1.91
C SER A 136 -24.36 -3.86 0.67
N SER A 137 -25.39 -3.48 -0.09
CA SER A 137 -25.22 -2.61 -1.27
C SER A 137 -24.54 -1.28 -0.93
N VAL A 138 -24.85 -0.71 0.24
CA VAL A 138 -24.23 0.51 0.76
C VAL A 138 -22.71 0.33 0.94
N LEU A 139 -22.30 -0.83 1.46
CA LEU A 139 -20.88 -1.14 1.64
C LEU A 139 -20.18 -1.32 0.31
N LEU A 140 -20.80 -2.01 -0.66
CA LEU A 140 -20.22 -2.22 -1.99
C LEU A 140 -20.17 -0.93 -2.83
N GLN A 141 -21.07 0.04 -2.57
CA GLN A 141 -20.96 1.40 -3.13
C GLN A 141 -19.78 2.17 -2.56
N ARG A 142 -19.45 1.96 -1.27
CA ARG A 142 -18.27 2.54 -0.63
C ARG A 142 -16.97 1.92 -1.14
N TYR A 143 -16.93 0.59 -1.26
CA TYR A 143 -15.77 -0.16 -1.76
C TYR A 143 -15.93 -0.51 -3.25
N GLN A 144 -15.69 0.48 -4.10
CA GLN A 144 -15.88 0.32 -5.55
C GLN A 144 -14.78 -0.54 -6.19
N GLU A 145 -15.00 -0.91 -7.44
CA GLU A 145 -14.02 -1.69 -8.20
C GLU A 145 -12.76 -0.87 -8.50
N LEU A 146 -11.59 -1.49 -8.30
CA LEU A 146 -10.30 -0.87 -8.57
C LEU A 146 -9.81 -1.26 -9.97
N LYS A 147 -10.11 -0.40 -10.93
CA LYS A 147 -9.66 -0.50 -12.31
C LYS A 147 -8.22 0.00 -12.47
N GLU A 148 -7.56 -0.47 -13.52
CA GLU A 148 -6.19 -0.09 -13.84
C GLU A 148 -6.06 1.40 -14.19
N GLU A 149 -7.10 2.00 -14.77
CA GLU A 149 -7.16 3.44 -15.05
C GLU A 149 -6.96 4.29 -13.79
N HIS A 150 -7.44 3.82 -12.64
CA HIS A 150 -7.27 4.50 -11.36
C HIS A 150 -5.82 4.45 -10.84
N LEU A 151 -5.01 3.51 -11.34
CA LEU A 151 -3.62 3.32 -10.96
C LEU A 151 -2.65 4.01 -11.92
N GLN A 152 -3.12 4.70 -12.96
CA GLN A 152 -2.24 5.35 -13.93
C GLN A 152 -1.63 6.66 -13.39
N SER A 153 -0.38 6.93 -13.78
CA SER A 153 0.38 8.12 -13.36
C SER A 153 -0.18 9.45 -13.89
N LYS A 154 -1.01 9.43 -14.94
CA LYS A 154 -1.63 10.64 -15.51
C LYS A 154 -2.54 11.36 -14.51
N THR A 155 -3.07 10.64 -13.54
CA THR A 155 -3.91 11.17 -12.46
C THR A 155 -3.09 11.87 -11.36
N ILE A 156 -1.75 11.80 -11.44
CA ILE A 156 -0.86 12.20 -10.35
C ILE A 156 -0.09 13.49 -10.65
N GLU A 157 -0.75 14.44 -11.29
CA GLU A 157 -0.52 15.86 -10.97
C GLU A 157 -1.19 16.19 -9.63
N ILE A 158 -0.82 15.47 -8.58
CA ILE A 158 -1.10 15.88 -7.20
C ILE A 158 -0.06 16.94 -6.87
N ASP A 159 -0.23 18.13 -7.45
CA ASP A 159 0.50 19.31 -7.02
C ASP A 159 -0.20 19.86 -5.78
N PRO A 160 0.42 19.79 -4.58
CA PRO A 160 -0.17 20.36 -3.36
C PRO A 160 -0.30 21.89 -3.42
N SER A 161 0.29 22.55 -4.44
CA SER A 161 0.19 24.01 -4.63
C SER A 161 -0.99 24.45 -5.52
N VAL A 162 -1.62 23.54 -6.28
CA VAL A 162 -2.73 23.88 -7.19
C VAL A 162 -4.05 23.78 -6.45
N THR A 163 -4.29 24.76 -5.58
CA THR A 163 -5.58 24.96 -4.91
C THR A 163 -6.63 25.33 -5.97
N GLY A 164 -7.50 24.37 -6.34
CA GLY A 164 -8.68 24.66 -7.17
C GLY A 164 -9.12 23.56 -8.15
N MET A 165 -8.27 22.58 -8.50
CA MET A 165 -8.62 21.49 -9.43
C MET A 165 -8.92 20.15 -8.75
N HIS A 166 -9.19 20.16 -7.44
CA HIS A 166 -9.21 18.97 -6.58
C HIS A 166 -10.38 17.98 -6.78
N GLY A 167 -11.31 18.20 -7.72
CA GLY A 167 -12.57 17.45 -7.76
C GLY A 167 -12.74 16.46 -8.91
N GLU A 168 -12.28 16.80 -10.12
CA GLU A 168 -12.96 16.26 -11.32
C GLU A 168 -12.35 14.98 -11.90
N ASN A 169 -11.09 14.64 -11.56
CA ASN A 169 -10.38 13.49 -12.15
C ASN A 169 -9.74 12.52 -11.14
N LEU A 170 -9.95 12.71 -9.83
CA LEU A 170 -9.38 11.80 -8.84
C LEU A 170 -10.23 10.53 -8.69
N PRO A 171 -9.61 9.33 -8.63
CA PRO A 171 -10.32 8.10 -8.32
C PRO A 171 -11.10 8.20 -7.01
N TRP A 172 -12.23 7.50 -6.96
CA TRP A 172 -13.17 7.48 -5.82
C TRP A 172 -12.50 7.21 -4.45
N PHE A 173 -11.40 6.45 -4.41
CA PHE A 173 -10.73 6.11 -3.16
C PHE A 173 -9.96 7.28 -2.55
N TRP A 174 -9.67 8.35 -3.30
CA TRP A 174 -9.02 9.55 -2.75
C TRP A 174 -9.94 10.40 -1.88
N THR A 175 -11.25 10.37 -2.13
CA THR A 175 -12.26 11.12 -1.36
C THR A 175 -12.92 10.29 -0.27
N MET A 176 -12.66 8.97 -0.24
CA MET A 176 -13.28 8.03 0.70
C MET A 176 -12.84 8.20 2.16
N ASN A 177 -11.62 8.70 2.40
CA ASN A 177 -11.11 9.04 3.72
C ASN A 177 -10.93 10.56 3.80
N ALA A 178 -12.00 11.28 4.19
CA ALA A 178 -12.04 12.74 4.27
C ALA A 178 -10.98 13.35 5.22
N ASP A 179 -10.38 12.54 6.10
CA ASP A 179 -9.29 12.96 6.99
C ASP A 179 -7.96 13.16 6.24
N LEU A 180 -7.76 12.46 5.12
CA LEU A 180 -6.64 12.70 4.22
C LEU A 180 -7.08 13.77 3.20
N GLN A 181 -7.03 15.04 3.61
CA GLN A 181 -7.21 16.15 2.66
C GLN A 181 -6.29 15.93 1.45
N ALA A 182 -6.89 15.87 0.26
CA ALA A 182 -6.18 15.60 -0.99
C ALA A 182 -5.05 16.63 -1.15
N GLY A 183 -3.80 16.20 -0.92
CA GLY A 183 -2.64 17.09 -0.86
C GLY A 183 -1.68 16.79 0.29
N ASN A 184 -2.17 16.18 1.38
CA ASN A 184 -1.33 15.84 2.54
C ASN A 184 -0.61 14.48 2.43
N TRP A 185 -0.72 13.78 1.29
CA TRP A 185 -0.15 12.44 1.10
C TRP A 185 1.36 12.40 1.36
N MET A 186 2.09 13.49 1.10
CA MET A 186 3.53 13.56 1.31
C MET A 186 3.88 13.55 2.79
N SER A 187 3.16 14.32 3.62
CA SER A 187 3.40 14.29 5.07
C SER A 187 2.98 12.95 5.66
N GLU A 188 1.90 12.35 5.14
CA GLU A 188 1.42 11.02 5.53
C GLU A 188 2.42 9.93 5.14
N PHE A 189 2.99 10.00 3.93
CA PHE A 189 4.09 9.14 3.50
C PHE A 189 5.28 9.25 4.44
N LEU A 190 5.73 10.48 4.73
CA LEU A 190 6.86 10.72 5.63
C LEU A 190 6.56 10.26 7.06
N ARG A 191 5.34 10.48 7.55
CA ARG A 191 4.89 10.04 8.88
C ARG A 191 4.89 8.52 8.98
N VAL A 192 4.33 7.82 7.99
CA VAL A 192 4.33 6.35 7.92
C VAL A 192 5.76 5.81 7.85
N LYS A 193 6.62 6.40 7.01
CA LYS A 193 8.04 6.03 6.92
C LYS A 193 8.76 6.23 8.25
N PHE A 194 8.54 7.37 8.90
CA PHE A 194 9.10 7.67 10.22
C PHE A 194 8.65 6.66 11.28
N HIS A 195 7.36 6.36 11.38
CA HIS A 195 6.85 5.39 12.36
C HIS A 195 7.39 3.99 12.12
N ARG A 196 7.50 3.55 10.85
CA ARG A 196 8.10 2.24 10.51
C ARG A 196 9.58 2.18 10.89
N ALA A 197 10.35 3.23 10.56
CA ALA A 197 11.76 3.31 10.92
C ALA A 197 11.95 3.32 12.44
N LYS A 198 11.14 4.11 13.16
CA LYS A 198 11.13 4.14 14.63
C LYS A 198 10.81 2.77 15.23
N ALA A 199 9.76 2.10 14.76
CA ALA A 199 9.38 0.78 15.24
C ALA A 199 10.46 -0.29 14.97
N ASN A 200 11.18 -0.19 13.84
CA ASN A 200 12.33 -1.05 13.56
C ASN A 200 13.47 -0.82 14.55
N VAL A 201 13.79 0.45 14.84
CA VAL A 201 14.80 0.81 15.84
C VAL A 201 14.40 0.30 17.21
N ASP A 202 13.17 0.57 17.65
CA ASP A 202 12.66 0.15 18.95
C ASP A 202 12.76 -1.39 19.09
N ARG A 203 12.33 -2.16 18.08
CA ARG A 203 12.47 -3.63 18.06
C ARG A 203 13.93 -4.09 18.15
N CYS A 204 14.82 -3.52 17.34
CA CYS A 204 16.24 -3.87 17.42
C CYS A 204 16.84 -3.55 18.79
N THR A 205 16.40 -2.46 19.45
CA THR A 205 16.86 -2.15 20.81
C THR A 205 16.35 -3.16 21.84
N GLU A 206 15.11 -3.62 21.70
CA GLU A 206 14.54 -4.69 22.54
C GLU A 206 15.30 -6.01 22.34
N GLU A 207 15.55 -6.42 21.09
CA GLU A 207 16.32 -7.64 20.78
C GLU A 207 17.72 -7.60 21.39
N VAL A 208 18.42 -6.45 21.30
CA VAL A 208 19.75 -6.28 21.93
C VAL A 208 19.67 -6.38 23.46
N ALA A 209 18.60 -5.88 24.07
CA ALA A 209 18.40 -5.98 25.51
C ALA A 209 18.11 -7.43 25.95
N LEU A 210 17.26 -8.14 25.19
CA LEU A 210 16.94 -9.55 25.44
C LEU A 210 18.17 -10.44 25.32
N LEU A 211 18.98 -10.27 24.26
CA LEU A 211 20.20 -11.05 24.06
C LEU A 211 21.21 -10.92 25.22
N LYS A 212 21.25 -9.77 25.90
CA LYS A 212 22.10 -9.58 27.09
C LYS A 212 21.61 -10.31 28.33
N MET A 213 20.33 -10.67 28.39
CA MET A 213 19.75 -11.42 29.50
C MET A 213 19.81 -12.94 29.29
N GLU A 214 20.00 -13.38 28.05
CA GLU A 214 20.14 -14.80 27.68
C GLU A 214 21.57 -15.34 27.80
N MET A 215 22.58 -14.44 27.87
CA MET A 215 24.00 -14.76 28.09
C MET A 215 24.41 -14.58 29.56
#